data_AF-C9MWS7-F1
#
_entry.id   AF-C9MWS7-F1
#
_cell.length_a   1.000
_cell.length_b   1.000
_cell.length_c   1.000
_cell.angle_alpha   90.00
_cell.angle_beta   90.00
_cell.angle_gamma   90.00
#
_symmetry.space_group_name_H-M   'P 1'
#
loop_
_entity.id
_entity.type
_entity.pdbx_description
1 polymer ?
#
loop_
_entity_poly.entity_id
_entity_poly.type
_entity_poly.pdbx_seq_one_letter_code
_entity_poly.pdbx_strand_id
1 'polypeptide(L)'
;MEISYDDLTFFKEIGADGIRLDIGFTGLQESIMTFNKENLKIEVNMSNDTHYIDTIMDYCPNKSNLIGCHNFYPHIHTGLGLEFFKKCTENFTKHGLQTAAFITSQAKNTFGPWPVTQGLPTLEMHRNLPLIVQFKHFVALETIDDIIISNCYPTDEELEKFKKVRKDMVSFSIELEKDVPEIEQKIIFDEFHFNRGDISENLIRSTNSRVKYKGHNFKIFNAPETIKKGDVIIESSEFGHYAGELLIAKTEMKNTGKSNVVGKIADEEIFLIDYIKPWQKFSFVKNKNASI
;
A
#
# COMPACT_ATOMS: atom_id res chain seq x y z
N MET A 1 -2.14 -4.89 -39.46
CA MET A 1 -1.98 -3.46 -39.10
C MET A 1 -0.48 -3.23 -39.06
N GLU A 2 0.08 -2.43 -39.97
CA GLU A 2 1.49 -2.02 -39.90
C GLU A 2 1.55 -0.80 -38.98
N ILE A 3 1.80 -1.05 -37.69
CA ILE A 3 2.00 0.01 -36.69
C ILE A 3 3.52 0.19 -36.55
N SER A 4 4.02 1.39 -36.83
CA SER A 4 5.44 1.75 -36.64
C SER A 4 5.60 2.58 -35.37
N TYR A 5 6.77 2.53 -34.75
CA TYR A 5 7.10 3.43 -33.64
C TYR A 5 7.16 4.91 -34.04
N ASP A 6 7.26 5.19 -35.35
CA ASP A 6 7.31 6.53 -35.92
C ASP A 6 5.91 7.13 -36.18
N ASP A 7 4.84 6.33 -36.10
CA ASP A 7 3.47 6.80 -36.29
C ASP A 7 2.54 6.24 -35.21
N LEU A 8 2.24 7.10 -34.23
CA LEU A 8 1.37 6.78 -33.10
C LEU A 8 -0.07 7.30 -33.30
N THR A 9 -0.43 7.77 -34.50
CA THR A 9 -1.74 8.39 -34.80
C THR A 9 -2.89 7.44 -34.47
N PHE A 10 -2.75 6.15 -34.79
CA PHE A 10 -3.74 5.13 -34.48
C PHE A 10 -4.14 5.12 -32.99
N PHE A 11 -3.16 5.19 -32.08
CA PHE A 11 -3.43 5.16 -30.64
C PHE A 11 -4.19 6.42 -30.19
N LYS A 12 -3.90 7.56 -30.81
CA LYS A 12 -4.62 8.79 -30.55
C LYS A 12 -6.07 8.74 -31.04
N GLU A 13 -6.29 8.18 -32.24
CA GLU A 13 -7.62 8.07 -32.86
C GLU A 13 -8.57 7.18 -32.06
N ILE A 14 -8.06 6.12 -31.41
CA ILE A 14 -8.86 5.27 -30.52
C ILE A 14 -9.07 5.88 -29.12
N GLY A 15 -8.51 7.07 -28.87
CA GLY A 15 -8.65 7.80 -27.60
C GLY A 15 -7.72 7.33 -26.48
N ALA A 16 -6.61 6.67 -26.80
CA ALA A 16 -5.62 6.28 -25.78
C ALA A 16 -4.85 7.52 -25.26
N ASP A 17 -4.46 7.46 -23.98
CA ASP A 17 -3.60 8.47 -23.34
C ASP A 17 -2.11 8.11 -23.41
N GLY A 18 -1.78 6.86 -23.74
CA GLY A 18 -0.43 6.36 -23.80
C GLY A 18 -0.31 4.96 -24.39
N ILE A 19 0.93 4.52 -24.57
CA ILE A 19 1.29 3.18 -25.04
C ILE A 19 2.32 2.55 -24.11
N ARG A 20 2.23 1.23 -23.94
CA ARG A 20 3.18 0.45 -23.13
C ARG A 20 4.15 -0.32 -24.01
N LEU A 21 5.44 -0.14 -23.74
CA LEU A 21 6.54 -0.88 -24.34
C LEU A 21 6.90 -2.06 -23.43
N ASP A 22 6.34 -3.24 -23.73
CA ASP A 22 6.58 -4.45 -22.93
C ASP A 22 8.04 -4.94 -23.02
N ILE A 23 8.64 -4.76 -24.20
CA ILE A 23 10.04 -5.03 -24.49
C ILE A 23 10.68 -3.70 -24.94
N GLY A 24 11.88 -3.43 -24.40
CA GLY A 24 12.66 -2.25 -24.75
C GLY A 24 13.42 -2.37 -26.07
N PHE A 25 13.87 -1.21 -26.55
CA PHE A 25 14.75 -1.01 -27.70
C PHE A 25 16.15 -0.58 -27.22
N THR A 26 16.69 0.52 -27.75
CA THR A 26 18.08 0.96 -27.47
C THR A 26 18.18 2.09 -26.46
N GLY A 27 17.05 2.60 -25.96
CA GLY A 27 16.95 3.79 -25.12
C GLY A 27 16.71 5.07 -25.94
N LEU A 28 17.34 5.18 -27.11
CA LEU A 28 17.16 6.33 -28.00
C LEU A 28 15.75 6.39 -28.61
N GLN A 29 15.19 5.25 -29.04
CA GLN A 29 13.85 5.25 -29.65
C GLN A 29 12.80 5.70 -28.65
N GLU A 30 12.87 5.21 -27.42
CA GLU A 30 11.98 5.56 -26.32
C GLU A 30 12.08 7.04 -25.99
N SER A 31 13.32 7.57 -25.92
CA SER A 31 13.52 9.00 -25.74
C SER A 31 12.83 9.81 -26.85
N ILE A 32 13.04 9.46 -28.12
CA ILE A 32 12.40 10.13 -29.26
C ILE A 32 10.86 10.02 -29.18
N MET A 33 10.32 8.84 -28.85
CA MET A 33 8.88 8.62 -28.72
C MET A 33 8.24 9.54 -27.68
N THR A 34 8.95 9.95 -26.62
CA THR A 34 8.39 10.87 -25.61
C THR A 34 8.09 12.28 -26.15
N PHE A 35 8.61 12.61 -27.34
CA PHE A 35 8.35 13.85 -28.09
C PHE A 35 7.32 13.68 -29.21
N ASN A 36 6.55 12.58 -29.21
CA ASN A 36 5.48 12.35 -30.19
C ASN A 36 4.48 13.53 -30.24
N LYS A 37 3.93 13.81 -31.43
CA LYS A 37 3.06 14.97 -31.68
C LYS A 37 1.68 14.82 -31.06
N GLU A 38 1.28 13.58 -30.81
CA GLU A 38 -0.01 13.15 -30.28
C GLU A 38 -0.11 13.36 -28.76
N ASN A 39 1.03 13.67 -28.12
CA ASN A 39 1.23 13.87 -26.69
C ASN A 39 0.82 12.64 -25.85
N LEU A 40 1.10 11.45 -26.38
CA LEU A 40 0.88 10.17 -25.71
C LEU A 40 1.98 9.89 -24.68
N LYS A 41 1.60 9.30 -23.54
CA LYS A 41 2.57 8.74 -22.58
C LYS A 41 3.26 7.51 -23.16
N ILE A 42 4.55 7.40 -22.90
CA ILE A 42 5.36 6.22 -23.19
C ILE A 42 5.58 5.52 -21.85
N GLU A 43 4.91 4.39 -21.67
CA GLU A 43 5.06 3.54 -20.49
C GLU A 43 6.08 2.46 -20.75
N VAL A 44 7.12 2.36 -19.92
CA VAL A 44 8.14 1.33 -20.04
C VAL A 44 8.05 0.30 -18.91
N ASN A 45 8.51 -0.91 -19.19
CA ASN A 45 8.49 -2.00 -18.23
C ASN A 45 9.45 -1.76 -17.05
N MET A 46 8.90 -1.70 -15.83
CA MET A 46 9.67 -1.52 -14.61
C MET A 46 10.21 -2.82 -14.00
N SER A 47 9.77 -3.99 -14.44
CA SER A 47 10.04 -5.26 -13.75
C SER A 47 11.45 -5.83 -13.94
N ASN A 48 12.40 -5.05 -14.46
CA ASN A 48 13.77 -5.46 -14.68
C ASN A 48 14.74 -4.60 -13.86
N ASP A 49 15.62 -5.24 -13.09
CA ASP A 49 16.69 -4.56 -12.36
C ASP A 49 17.92 -4.39 -13.27
N THR A 50 17.80 -3.47 -14.23
CA THR A 50 18.86 -3.15 -15.21
C THR A 50 19.02 -1.64 -15.36
N HIS A 51 20.09 -1.23 -16.03
CA HIS A 51 20.34 0.18 -16.40
C HIS A 51 19.48 0.67 -17.57
N TYR A 52 18.47 -0.08 -18.01
CA TYR A 52 17.69 0.28 -19.19
C TYR A 52 17.05 1.67 -19.09
N ILE A 53 16.45 2.01 -17.95
CA ILE A 53 15.89 3.35 -17.74
C ILE A 53 16.99 4.41 -17.73
N ASP A 54 18.15 4.14 -17.11
CA ASP A 54 19.30 5.06 -17.11
C ASP A 54 19.75 5.36 -18.55
N THR A 55 19.83 4.34 -19.42
CA THR A 55 20.12 4.51 -20.85
C THR A 55 19.11 5.41 -21.56
N ILE A 56 17.80 5.26 -21.28
CA ILE A 56 16.78 6.18 -21.84
C ILE A 56 17.07 7.60 -21.36
N MET A 57 17.37 7.79 -20.07
CA MET A 57 17.62 9.10 -19.47
C MET A 57 18.86 9.79 -20.06
N ASP A 58 19.90 9.04 -20.42
CA ASP A 58 21.11 9.57 -21.08
C ASP A 58 20.79 10.25 -22.42
N TYR A 59 19.74 9.79 -23.12
CA TYR A 59 19.24 10.41 -24.35
C TYR A 59 18.24 11.54 -24.12
N CYS A 60 18.15 12.07 -22.89
CA CYS A 60 17.36 13.27 -22.54
C CYS A 60 15.88 13.22 -22.98
N PRO A 61 15.09 12.24 -22.48
CA PRO A 61 13.69 12.09 -22.84
C PRO A 61 12.86 13.25 -22.27
N ASN A 62 11.69 13.48 -22.84
CA ASN A 62 10.67 14.29 -22.19
C ASN A 62 10.07 13.50 -21.01
N LYS A 63 10.58 13.73 -19.79
CA LYS A 63 10.14 13.05 -18.57
C LYS A 63 8.65 13.17 -18.31
N SER A 64 7.99 14.25 -18.73
CA SER A 64 6.55 14.41 -18.52
C SER A 64 5.73 13.38 -19.29
N ASN A 65 6.30 12.80 -20.35
CA ASN A 65 5.68 11.78 -21.20
C ASN A 65 6.31 10.40 -21.03
N LEU A 66 7.16 10.20 -20.02
CA LEU A 66 7.75 8.90 -19.70
C LEU A 66 7.24 8.42 -18.34
N ILE A 67 6.59 7.27 -18.32
CA ILE A 67 6.08 6.63 -17.10
C ILE A 67 6.56 5.18 -17.03
N GLY A 68 6.50 4.57 -15.86
CA GLY A 68 6.86 3.17 -15.65
C GLY A 68 5.69 2.35 -15.14
N CYS A 69 5.56 1.11 -15.60
CA CYS A 69 4.64 0.14 -15.03
C CYS A 69 5.25 -1.25 -14.93
N HIS A 70 5.11 -1.87 -13.76
CA HIS A 70 5.51 -3.26 -13.54
C HIS A 70 4.66 -4.23 -14.35
N ASN A 71 5.21 -5.41 -14.65
CA ASN A 71 4.42 -6.54 -15.14
C ASN A 71 3.50 -7.10 -14.05
N PHE A 72 2.47 -7.81 -14.50
CA PHE A 72 1.72 -8.79 -13.70
C PHE A 72 2.10 -10.21 -14.10
N TYR A 73 1.84 -11.18 -13.21
CA TYR A 73 2.34 -12.54 -13.35
C TYR A 73 1.20 -13.59 -13.24
N PRO A 74 0.71 -14.14 -14.37
CA PRO A 74 -0.42 -15.08 -14.38
C PRO A 74 -0.14 -16.45 -13.79
N HIS A 75 1.12 -16.90 -13.87
CA HIS A 75 1.55 -18.18 -13.34
C HIS A 75 1.84 -18.05 -11.84
N ILE A 76 1.31 -18.96 -11.03
CA ILE A 76 1.61 -18.97 -9.59
C ILE A 76 3.12 -19.10 -9.32
N HIS A 77 3.63 -18.43 -8.28
CA HIS A 77 5.05 -18.44 -7.90
C HIS A 77 6.01 -17.72 -8.85
N THR A 78 5.52 -16.95 -9.82
CA THR A 78 6.38 -16.18 -10.74
C THR A 78 6.28 -14.66 -10.55
N GLY A 79 5.41 -14.19 -9.64
CA GLY A 79 5.39 -12.80 -9.22
C GLY A 79 6.71 -12.35 -8.62
N LEU A 80 6.95 -11.04 -8.60
CA LEU A 80 8.19 -10.50 -8.06
C LEU A 80 8.28 -10.73 -6.55
N GLY A 81 9.48 -11.03 -6.08
CA GLY A 81 9.84 -10.92 -4.68
C GLY A 81 9.98 -9.45 -4.28
N LEU A 82 9.65 -9.12 -3.03
CA LEU A 82 9.60 -7.73 -2.55
C LEU A 82 10.93 -6.97 -2.68
N GLU A 83 12.04 -7.62 -2.33
CA GLU A 83 13.36 -6.95 -2.39
C GLU A 83 13.81 -6.66 -3.82
N PHE A 84 13.50 -7.56 -4.76
CA PHE A 84 13.77 -7.32 -6.17
C PHE A 84 12.85 -6.22 -6.73
N PHE A 85 11.56 -6.26 -6.37
CA PHE A 85 10.60 -5.21 -6.73
C PHE A 85 11.05 -3.82 -6.27
N LYS A 86 11.56 -3.68 -5.04
CA LYS A 86 12.07 -2.40 -4.52
C LYS A 86 13.23 -1.86 -5.35
N LYS A 87 14.21 -2.71 -5.70
CA LYS A 87 15.35 -2.31 -6.54
C LYS A 87 14.91 -1.84 -7.93
N CYS A 88 14.04 -2.62 -8.56
CA CYS A 88 13.41 -2.26 -9.82
C CYS A 88 12.70 -0.89 -9.74
N THR A 89 11.92 -0.66 -8.68
CA THR A 89 11.17 0.59 -8.48
C THR A 89 12.10 1.78 -8.21
N GLU A 90 13.19 1.57 -7.48
CA GLU A 90 14.19 2.59 -7.16
C GLU A 90 14.85 3.15 -8.43
N ASN A 91 15.06 2.32 -9.46
CA ASN A 91 15.61 2.76 -10.74
C ASN A 91 14.75 3.81 -11.45
N PHE A 92 13.44 3.85 -11.17
CA PHE A 92 12.51 4.82 -11.76
C PHE A 92 12.28 6.03 -10.84
N THR A 93 12.05 5.77 -9.56
CA THR A 93 11.78 6.83 -8.58
C THR A 93 12.97 7.77 -8.39
N LYS A 94 14.22 7.29 -8.53
CA LYS A 94 15.43 8.16 -8.51
C LYS A 94 15.43 9.24 -9.60
N HIS A 95 14.70 9.02 -10.69
CA HIS A 95 14.55 9.97 -11.80
C HIS A 95 13.30 10.86 -11.70
N GLY A 96 12.47 10.65 -10.67
CA GLY A 96 11.20 11.33 -10.47
C GLY A 96 10.11 10.92 -11.47
N LEU A 97 10.18 9.70 -11.99
CA LEU A 97 9.18 9.17 -12.93
C LEU A 97 7.98 8.60 -12.18
N GLN A 98 6.80 8.74 -12.79
CA GLN A 98 5.56 8.13 -12.28
C GLN A 98 5.62 6.61 -12.44
N THR A 99 5.14 5.90 -11.42
CA THR A 99 5.29 4.46 -11.26
C THR A 99 3.95 3.77 -11.07
N ALA A 100 3.81 2.57 -11.65
CA ALA A 100 2.59 1.79 -11.54
C ALA A 100 2.85 0.31 -11.24
N ALA A 101 1.94 -0.33 -10.50
CA ALA A 101 1.97 -1.77 -10.22
C ALA A 101 0.56 -2.37 -10.15
N PHE A 102 0.50 -3.70 -10.33
CA PHE A 102 -0.76 -4.44 -10.41
C PHE A 102 -1.11 -5.16 -9.10
N ILE A 103 -2.39 -5.07 -8.74
CA ILE A 103 -3.07 -5.87 -7.72
C ILE A 103 -4.13 -6.74 -8.38
N THR A 104 -4.46 -7.87 -7.76
CA THR A 104 -5.39 -8.87 -8.33
C THR A 104 -6.63 -9.06 -7.48
N SER A 105 -7.80 -8.93 -8.09
CA SER A 105 -9.09 -9.30 -7.50
C SER A 105 -9.12 -10.79 -7.15
N GLN A 106 -9.83 -11.12 -6.08
CA GLN A 106 -10.06 -12.48 -5.59
C GLN A 106 -11.43 -13.03 -6.06
N ALA A 107 -12.14 -12.31 -6.94
CA ALA A 107 -13.42 -12.75 -7.45
C ALA A 107 -13.28 -13.97 -8.37
N LYS A 108 -14.16 -14.97 -8.16
CA LYS A 108 -14.08 -16.31 -8.79
C LYS A 108 -14.13 -16.30 -10.32
N ASN A 109 -14.88 -15.36 -10.91
CA ASN A 109 -15.13 -15.30 -12.35
C ASN A 109 -14.36 -14.16 -13.02
N THR A 110 -13.21 -13.78 -12.45
CA THR A 110 -12.33 -12.82 -13.09
C THR A 110 -11.59 -13.45 -14.26
N PHE A 111 -11.29 -12.64 -15.27
CA PHE A 111 -10.51 -13.04 -16.43
C PHE A 111 -9.37 -12.04 -16.67
N GLY A 112 -8.39 -12.50 -17.43
CA GLY A 112 -7.22 -11.74 -17.84
C GLY A 112 -6.99 -11.84 -19.35
N PRO A 113 -5.80 -11.44 -19.82
CA PRO A 113 -5.46 -11.54 -21.24
C PRO A 113 -5.33 -12.99 -21.73
N TRP A 114 -5.09 -13.94 -20.83
CA TRP A 114 -4.86 -15.35 -21.15
C TRP A 114 -5.92 -16.28 -20.52
N PRO A 115 -6.29 -17.41 -21.16
CA PRO A 115 -7.30 -18.33 -20.65
C PRO A 115 -6.97 -18.96 -19.30
N VAL A 116 -5.68 -19.12 -18.98
CA VAL A 116 -5.21 -19.64 -17.70
C VAL A 116 -4.62 -18.48 -16.89
N THR A 117 -5.30 -18.11 -15.81
CA THR A 117 -4.83 -17.10 -14.86
C THR A 117 -5.05 -17.59 -13.43
N GLN A 118 -4.03 -17.46 -12.58
CA GLN A 118 -4.08 -17.80 -11.15
C GLN A 118 -3.91 -16.51 -10.33
N GLY A 119 -4.65 -15.48 -10.71
CA GLY A 119 -4.43 -14.10 -10.28
C GLY A 119 -3.31 -13.42 -11.09
N LEU A 120 -3.36 -12.10 -11.14
CA LEU A 120 -2.46 -11.27 -11.94
C LEU A 120 -1.76 -10.18 -11.08
N PRO A 121 -1.11 -10.51 -9.95
CA PRO A 121 -0.41 -9.50 -9.15
C PRO A 121 0.97 -9.17 -9.75
N THR A 122 1.53 -8.01 -9.37
CA THR A 122 2.97 -7.73 -9.54
C THR A 122 3.81 -8.47 -8.50
N LEU A 123 3.45 -8.37 -7.22
CA LEU A 123 4.15 -9.01 -6.11
C LEU A 123 3.58 -10.41 -5.84
N GLU A 124 4.43 -11.43 -5.71
CA GLU A 124 3.93 -12.80 -5.44
C GLU A 124 3.21 -12.89 -4.09
N MET A 125 3.70 -12.17 -3.07
CA MET A 125 3.08 -12.13 -1.74
C MET A 125 1.64 -11.57 -1.75
N HIS A 126 1.23 -10.89 -2.83
CA HIS A 126 -0.11 -10.33 -2.98
C HIS A 126 -1.15 -11.29 -3.54
N ARG A 127 -0.73 -12.39 -4.18
CA ARG A 127 -1.58 -13.23 -5.03
C ARG A 127 -2.89 -13.68 -4.36
N ASN A 128 -2.81 -14.07 -3.10
CA ASN A 128 -3.93 -14.61 -2.34
C ASN A 128 -4.41 -13.66 -1.23
N LEU A 129 -3.89 -12.43 -1.18
CA LEU A 129 -4.35 -11.43 -0.21
C LEU A 129 -5.66 -10.81 -0.69
N PRO A 130 -6.55 -10.38 0.23
CA PRO A 130 -7.70 -9.58 -0.16
C PRO A 130 -7.26 -8.34 -0.96
N LEU A 131 -8.02 -7.99 -2.00
CA LEU A 131 -7.66 -6.92 -2.94
C LEU A 131 -7.28 -5.61 -2.23
N ILE A 132 -8.05 -5.25 -1.20
CA ILE A 132 -7.82 -4.02 -0.41
C ILE A 132 -6.50 -4.06 0.38
N VAL A 133 -6.03 -5.23 0.80
CA VAL A 133 -4.78 -5.39 1.55
C VAL A 133 -3.58 -5.23 0.63
N GLN A 134 -3.67 -5.71 -0.62
CA GLN A 134 -2.66 -5.50 -1.64
C GLN A 134 -2.46 -3.99 -1.91
N PHE A 135 -3.57 -3.26 -2.06
CA PHE A 135 -3.55 -1.80 -2.17
C PHE A 135 -2.89 -1.13 -0.97
N LYS A 136 -3.29 -1.48 0.25
CA LYS A 136 -2.71 -0.93 1.50
C LYS A 136 -1.20 -1.17 1.60
N HIS A 137 -0.70 -2.30 1.10
CA HIS A 137 0.74 -2.56 1.07
C HIS A 137 1.48 -1.59 0.16
N PHE A 138 1.00 -1.33 -1.06
CA PHE A 138 1.63 -0.35 -1.94
C PHE A 138 1.58 1.07 -1.38
N VAL A 139 0.46 1.46 -0.75
CA VAL A 139 0.37 2.74 -0.01
C VAL A 139 1.41 2.81 1.12
N ALA A 140 1.66 1.71 1.83
CA ALA A 140 2.65 1.67 2.91
C ALA A 140 4.09 1.80 2.40
N LEU A 141 4.40 1.29 1.20
CA LEU A 141 5.72 1.40 0.58
C LEU A 141 6.03 2.83 0.14
N GLU A 142 5.03 3.59 -0.30
CA GLU A 142 5.15 4.98 -0.82
C GLU A 142 6.06 5.08 -2.06
N THR A 143 6.12 4.02 -2.87
CA THR A 143 6.97 3.96 -4.08
C THR A 143 6.19 3.68 -5.36
N ILE A 144 4.86 3.57 -5.29
CA ILE A 144 3.97 3.33 -6.44
C ILE A 144 2.90 4.42 -6.44
N ASP A 145 2.79 5.15 -7.56
CA ASP A 145 1.82 6.24 -7.73
C ASP A 145 0.46 5.68 -8.17
N ASP A 146 0.46 4.78 -9.15
CA ASP A 146 -0.75 4.17 -9.71
C ASP A 146 -0.85 2.68 -9.36
N ILE A 147 -1.96 2.31 -8.73
CA ILE A 147 -2.24 0.92 -8.36
C ILE A 147 -3.41 0.41 -9.21
N ILE A 148 -3.14 -0.55 -10.07
CA ILE A 148 -4.07 -1.00 -11.12
C ILE A 148 -4.62 -2.39 -10.78
N ILE A 149 -5.94 -2.58 -10.87
CA ILE A 149 -6.56 -3.90 -10.77
C ILE A 149 -6.40 -4.59 -12.12
N SER A 150 -5.68 -5.72 -12.16
CA SER A 150 -5.25 -6.36 -13.40
C SER A 150 -6.27 -7.30 -14.04
N ASN A 151 -7.16 -7.90 -13.25
CA ASN A 151 -8.17 -8.86 -13.70
C ASN A 151 -9.59 -8.29 -13.60
N CYS A 152 -10.43 -8.64 -14.57
CA CYS A 152 -11.78 -8.09 -14.71
C CYS A 152 -12.85 -9.15 -14.50
N TYR A 153 -13.96 -8.90 -13.81
CA TYR A 153 -14.26 -7.71 -13.00
C TYR A 153 -14.11 -8.03 -11.51
N PRO A 154 -13.54 -7.12 -10.70
CA PRO A 154 -13.69 -7.20 -9.26
C PRO A 154 -15.17 -7.15 -8.87
N THR A 155 -15.54 -7.72 -7.72
CA THR A 155 -16.92 -7.61 -7.24
C THR A 155 -17.20 -6.21 -6.69
N ASP A 156 -18.48 -5.83 -6.66
CA ASP A 156 -18.91 -4.60 -5.96
C ASP A 156 -18.46 -4.61 -4.49
N GLU A 157 -18.48 -5.76 -3.82
CA GLU A 157 -18.01 -5.88 -2.44
C GLU A 157 -16.52 -5.56 -2.30
N GLU A 158 -15.69 -6.01 -3.24
CA GLU A 158 -14.27 -5.66 -3.28
C GLU A 158 -14.07 -4.16 -3.50
N LEU A 159 -14.82 -3.57 -4.43
CA LEU A 159 -14.76 -2.13 -4.73
C LEU A 159 -15.28 -1.25 -3.59
N GLU A 160 -16.31 -1.67 -2.87
CA GLU A 160 -16.86 -0.97 -1.70
C GLU A 160 -15.84 -0.86 -0.56
N LYS A 161 -14.87 -1.78 -0.46
CA LYS A 161 -13.78 -1.68 0.53
C LYS A 161 -12.88 -0.47 0.25
N PHE A 162 -12.64 -0.11 -1.01
CA PHE A 162 -11.85 1.08 -1.38
C PHE A 162 -12.51 2.40 -0.99
N LYS A 163 -13.84 2.45 -0.84
CA LYS A 163 -14.55 3.66 -0.39
C LYS A 163 -14.36 3.94 1.10
N LYS A 164 -13.97 2.94 1.88
CA LYS A 164 -13.84 3.02 3.34
C LYS A 164 -12.42 3.36 3.78
N VAL A 165 -11.43 3.22 2.92
CA VAL A 165 -10.03 3.49 3.22
C VAL A 165 -9.60 4.79 2.58
N ARG A 166 -8.70 5.50 3.26
CA ARG A 166 -8.01 6.65 2.65
C ARG A 166 -6.98 6.14 1.65
N LYS A 167 -6.73 6.92 0.59
CA LYS A 167 -5.77 6.57 -0.46
C LYS A 167 -4.40 7.24 -0.27
N ASP A 168 -4.35 8.26 0.59
CA ASP A 168 -3.20 9.11 0.89
C ASP A 168 -2.47 8.72 2.19
N MET A 169 -2.92 7.68 2.91
CA MET A 169 -2.18 7.08 4.03
C MET A 169 -2.56 5.62 4.22
N VAL A 170 -1.73 4.87 4.95
CA VAL A 170 -2.02 3.49 5.34
C VAL A 170 -3.24 3.44 6.25
N SER A 171 -4.13 2.49 6.03
CA SER A 171 -5.29 2.28 6.90
C SER A 171 -5.34 0.84 7.39
N PHE A 172 -5.37 0.62 8.70
CA PHE A 172 -5.50 -0.71 9.29
C PHE A 172 -6.96 -1.05 9.56
N SER A 173 -7.39 -2.25 9.16
CA SER A 173 -8.66 -2.81 9.62
C SER A 173 -8.47 -3.30 11.06
N ILE A 174 -9.32 -2.85 11.97
CA ILE A 174 -9.24 -3.20 13.40
C ILE A 174 -10.50 -3.94 13.87
N GLU A 175 -10.29 -4.99 14.64
CA GLU A 175 -11.29 -5.69 15.44
C GLU A 175 -11.18 -5.19 16.87
N LEU A 176 -12.22 -4.53 17.39
CA LEU A 176 -12.21 -3.99 18.74
C LEU A 176 -12.45 -5.10 19.77
N GLU A 177 -11.84 -4.94 20.94
CA GLU A 177 -12.21 -5.73 22.10
C GLU A 177 -13.64 -5.42 22.56
N LYS A 178 -14.22 -6.31 23.36
CA LYS A 178 -15.58 -6.11 23.89
C LYS A 178 -15.60 -4.90 24.82
N ASP A 179 -16.67 -4.12 24.74
CA ASP A 179 -16.97 -3.00 25.63
C ASP A 179 -15.89 -1.90 25.71
N VAL A 180 -15.13 -1.69 24.63
CA VAL A 180 -14.15 -0.59 24.54
C VAL A 180 -14.87 0.75 24.75
N PRO A 181 -14.46 1.59 25.72
CA PRO A 181 -15.19 2.81 26.04
C PRO A 181 -15.18 3.84 24.90
N GLU A 182 -16.12 4.78 24.95
CA GLU A 182 -16.38 5.71 23.84
C GLU A 182 -15.18 6.60 23.50
N ILE A 183 -14.41 7.04 24.52
CA ILE A 183 -13.23 7.90 24.30
C ILE A 183 -12.12 7.14 23.59
N GLU A 184 -11.86 5.89 23.96
CA GLU A 184 -10.91 5.00 23.31
C GLU A 184 -11.31 4.75 21.85
N GLN A 185 -12.60 4.55 21.56
CA GLN A 185 -13.08 4.45 20.18
C GLN A 185 -12.86 5.75 19.40
N LYS A 186 -13.13 6.92 20.00
CA LYS A 186 -12.84 8.22 19.36
C LYS A 186 -11.34 8.39 19.08
N ILE A 187 -10.49 7.99 20.03
CA ILE A 187 -9.04 7.99 19.84
C ILE A 187 -8.65 7.17 18.61
N ILE A 188 -9.24 5.98 18.41
CA ILE A 188 -8.91 5.09 17.29
C ILE A 188 -9.42 5.61 15.94
N PHE A 189 -10.65 6.12 15.88
CA PHE A 189 -11.30 6.40 14.57
C PHE A 189 -11.34 7.88 14.18
N ASP A 190 -11.25 8.81 15.14
CA ASP A 190 -11.47 10.23 14.88
C ASP A 190 -10.18 11.06 14.97
N GLU A 191 -9.13 10.51 15.59
CA GLU A 191 -7.85 11.22 15.71
C GLU A 191 -6.95 11.04 14.49
N PHE A 192 -6.11 12.03 14.26
CA PHE A 192 -5.08 11.99 13.24
C PHE A 192 -3.82 11.30 13.79
N HIS A 193 -3.51 10.11 13.27
CA HIS A 193 -2.36 9.33 13.72
C HIS A 193 -1.15 9.47 12.81
N PHE A 194 0.02 9.50 13.44
CA PHE A 194 1.31 9.31 12.80
C PHE A 194 2.24 8.60 13.76
N ASN A 195 3.20 7.85 13.21
CA ASN A 195 4.24 7.23 14.01
C ASN A 195 5.25 8.29 14.48
N ARG A 196 5.51 8.37 15.78
CA ARG A 196 6.49 9.32 16.32
C ARG A 196 7.91 9.02 15.80
N GLY A 197 8.71 10.06 15.61
CA GLY A 197 10.03 9.97 14.97
C GLY A 197 11.12 9.20 15.74
N ASP A 198 11.08 9.20 17.08
CA ASP A 198 11.92 8.37 17.94
C ASP A 198 11.39 6.93 17.97
N ILE A 199 11.88 6.13 17.03
CA ILE A 199 11.40 4.78 16.76
C ILE A 199 11.71 3.82 17.91
N SER A 200 10.69 3.03 18.26
CA SER A 200 10.84 1.81 19.04
C SER A 200 10.82 0.60 18.11
N GLU A 201 11.64 -0.40 18.42
CA GLU A 201 11.58 -1.70 17.74
C GLU A 201 10.26 -2.43 18.04
N ASN A 202 9.67 -2.17 19.21
CA ASN A 202 8.51 -2.91 19.72
C ASN A 202 7.17 -2.22 19.46
N LEU A 203 7.15 -0.90 19.24
CA LEU A 203 5.92 -0.12 19.24
C LEU A 203 5.92 0.97 18.14
N ILE A 204 4.80 1.07 17.42
CA ILE A 204 4.42 2.30 16.70
C ILE A 204 3.69 3.19 17.70
N ARG A 205 4.05 4.48 17.74
CA ARG A 205 3.55 5.40 18.78
C ARG A 205 2.81 6.57 18.18
N SER A 206 1.51 6.69 18.49
CA SER A 206 0.67 7.85 18.17
C SER A 206 0.42 8.69 19.41
N THR A 207 1.18 9.79 19.54
CA THR A 207 1.24 10.54 20.80
C THR A 207 0.26 11.70 20.95
N ASN A 208 -0.44 12.09 19.88
CA ASN A 208 -1.34 13.24 19.91
C ASN A 208 -2.54 13.07 20.85
N SER A 209 -3.10 11.86 20.92
CA SER A 209 -4.29 11.56 21.73
C SER A 209 -4.06 11.86 23.21
N ARG A 210 -2.91 11.50 23.77
CA ARG A 210 -2.58 11.77 25.19
C ARG A 210 -2.58 13.27 25.54
N VAL A 211 -2.24 14.13 24.57
CA VAL A 211 -2.21 15.58 24.76
C VAL A 211 -3.64 16.13 24.74
N LYS A 212 -4.43 15.70 23.75
CA LYS A 212 -5.83 16.15 23.57
C LYS A 212 -6.74 15.71 24.72
N TYR A 213 -6.56 14.48 25.20
CA TYR A 213 -7.38 13.88 26.26
C TYR A 213 -6.73 13.98 27.65
N LYS A 214 -5.80 14.92 27.85
CA LYS A 214 -5.13 15.12 29.14
C LYS A 214 -6.15 15.39 30.25
N GLY A 215 -6.05 14.65 31.34
CA GLY A 215 -6.95 14.74 32.49
C GLY A 215 -8.16 13.79 32.42
N HIS A 216 -8.39 13.13 31.28
CA HIS A 216 -9.30 11.99 31.23
C HIS A 216 -8.74 10.80 32.01
N ASN A 217 -9.61 10.05 32.69
CA ASN A 217 -9.24 8.87 33.45
C ASN A 217 -9.43 7.61 32.59
N PHE A 218 -8.34 7.12 32.01
CA PHE A 218 -8.29 5.87 31.24
C PHE A 218 -8.18 4.70 32.22
N LYS A 219 -9.32 4.12 32.60
CA LYS A 219 -9.37 2.98 33.53
C LYS A 219 -8.80 1.73 32.87
N ILE A 220 -8.17 0.86 33.65
CA ILE A 220 -7.80 -0.48 33.17
C ILE A 220 -9.08 -1.30 33.03
N PHE A 221 -9.29 -1.90 31.86
CA PHE A 221 -10.41 -2.79 31.58
C PHE A 221 -10.00 -4.05 30.82
N ASN A 222 -8.91 -4.01 30.05
CA ASN A 222 -8.39 -5.19 29.35
C ASN A 222 -6.86 -5.17 29.27
N ALA A 223 -6.19 -5.75 30.27
CA ALA A 223 -4.73 -5.85 30.32
C ALA A 223 -4.30 -7.32 30.31
N PRO A 224 -4.30 -8.00 29.14
CA PRO A 224 -3.87 -9.39 29.04
C PRO A 224 -2.40 -9.52 29.42
N GLU A 225 -1.95 -10.69 29.91
CA GLU A 225 -0.55 -10.90 30.33
C GLU A 225 0.46 -10.67 29.19
N THR A 226 0.07 -11.03 27.96
CA THR A 226 0.89 -10.88 26.76
C THR A 226 0.21 -9.96 25.77
N ILE A 227 0.95 -8.95 25.31
CA ILE A 227 0.59 -8.11 24.17
C ILE A 227 1.25 -8.72 22.94
N LYS A 228 0.47 -8.99 21.90
CA LYS A 228 0.91 -9.64 20.67
C LYS A 228 1.14 -8.62 19.57
N LYS A 229 1.94 -8.99 18.57
CA LYS A 229 2.10 -8.19 17.35
C LYS A 229 0.73 -7.96 16.70
N GLY A 230 0.44 -6.69 16.37
CA GLY A 230 -0.85 -6.27 15.83
C GLY A 230 -1.87 -5.81 16.86
N ASP A 231 -1.62 -5.99 18.15
CA ASP A 231 -2.47 -5.42 19.20
C ASP A 231 -2.39 -3.89 19.16
N VAL A 232 -3.56 -3.27 19.25
CA VAL A 232 -3.74 -1.82 19.39
C VAL A 232 -3.98 -1.53 20.85
N ILE A 233 -3.22 -0.60 21.40
CA ILE A 233 -3.13 -0.34 22.84
C ILE A 233 -3.46 1.12 23.08
N ILE A 234 -4.16 1.40 24.17
CA ILE A 234 -4.28 2.75 24.73
C ILE A 234 -3.81 2.70 26.18
N GLU A 235 -2.82 3.52 26.51
CA GLU A 235 -2.24 3.50 27.85
C GLU A 235 -3.23 3.98 28.91
N SER A 236 -3.32 3.24 30.01
CA SER A 236 -4.18 3.63 31.14
C SER A 236 -3.60 4.80 31.92
N SER A 237 -4.41 5.35 32.82
CA SER A 237 -3.98 6.39 33.76
C SER A 237 -2.88 5.93 34.73
N GLU A 238 -2.64 4.62 34.89
CA GLU A 238 -1.55 4.11 35.74
C GLU A 238 -0.15 4.34 35.15
N PHE A 239 -0.05 4.69 33.86
CA PHE A 239 1.19 5.13 33.22
C PHE A 239 1.43 6.64 33.28
N GLY A 240 0.60 7.39 34.02
CA GLY A 240 0.81 8.81 34.28
C GLY A 240 0.89 9.64 33.01
N HIS A 241 2.07 10.17 32.67
CA HIS A 241 2.29 11.03 31.50
C HIS A 241 2.06 10.35 30.14
N TYR A 242 1.90 9.02 30.09
CA TYR A 242 1.56 8.30 28.86
C TYR A 242 0.06 8.02 28.71
N ALA A 243 -0.77 8.30 29.72
CA ALA A 243 -2.19 8.00 29.70
C ALA A 243 -2.90 8.54 28.45
N GLY A 244 -3.60 7.67 27.73
CA GLY A 244 -4.30 7.99 26.48
C GLY A 244 -3.42 7.95 25.22
N GLU A 245 -2.13 7.61 25.31
CA GLU A 245 -1.26 7.39 24.14
C GLU A 245 -1.71 6.12 23.40
N LEU A 246 -1.94 6.22 22.09
CA LEU A 246 -2.27 5.07 21.25
C LEU A 246 -0.99 4.44 20.72
N LEU A 247 -0.90 3.11 20.81
CA LEU A 247 0.24 2.33 20.36
C LEU A 247 -0.23 1.16 19.49
N ILE A 248 0.66 0.69 18.61
CA ILE A 248 0.50 -0.59 17.90
C ILE A 248 1.73 -1.45 18.20
N ALA A 249 1.52 -2.67 18.65
CA ALA A 249 2.58 -3.63 18.92
C ALA A 249 3.21 -4.17 17.63
N LYS A 250 4.54 -4.03 17.51
CA LYS A 250 5.37 -4.61 16.44
C LYS A 250 5.93 -5.98 16.80
N THR A 251 6.08 -6.24 18.09
CA THR A 251 6.64 -7.47 18.65
C THR A 251 5.76 -7.95 19.80
N GLU A 252 5.91 -9.22 20.17
CA GLU A 252 5.28 -9.74 21.37
C GLU A 252 6.00 -9.22 22.62
N MET A 253 5.25 -8.80 23.64
CA MET A 253 5.80 -8.29 24.90
C MET A 253 4.91 -8.62 26.09
N LYS A 254 5.51 -8.74 27.28
CA LYS A 254 4.77 -8.92 28.53
C LYS A 254 4.09 -7.61 28.91
N ASN A 255 2.78 -7.65 29.16
CA ASN A 255 2.05 -6.53 29.73
C ASN A 255 2.43 -6.37 31.20
N THR A 256 2.57 -5.14 31.64
CA THR A 256 2.80 -4.81 33.05
C THR A 256 1.52 -4.85 33.89
N GLY A 257 0.38 -5.16 33.25
CA GLY A 257 -0.96 -5.11 33.84
C GLY A 257 -1.63 -3.74 33.72
N LYS A 258 -0.98 -2.78 33.04
CA LYS A 258 -1.39 -1.36 33.01
C LYS A 258 -1.78 -0.86 31.62
N SER A 259 -1.46 -1.59 30.57
CA SER A 259 -1.77 -1.18 29.19
C SER A 259 -3.08 -1.84 28.76
N ASN A 260 -4.05 -1.06 28.30
CA ASN A 260 -5.29 -1.61 27.76
C ASN A 260 -5.07 -2.03 26.30
N VAL A 261 -5.30 -3.31 25.99
CA VAL A 261 -5.47 -3.75 24.61
C VAL A 261 -6.91 -3.44 24.21
N VAL A 262 -7.08 -2.56 23.22
CA VAL A 262 -8.39 -2.04 22.78
C VAL A 262 -8.88 -2.70 21.50
N GLY A 263 -8.03 -3.47 20.84
CA GLY A 263 -8.37 -4.21 19.64
C GLY A 263 -7.13 -4.80 18.99
N LYS A 264 -7.34 -5.47 17.87
CA LYS A 264 -6.30 -6.12 17.08
C LYS A 264 -6.45 -5.75 15.61
N ILE A 265 -5.32 -5.50 14.95
CA ILE A 265 -5.28 -5.38 13.48
C ILE A 265 -5.64 -6.73 12.86
N ALA A 266 -6.45 -6.71 11.80
CA ALA A 266 -6.83 -7.91 11.05
C ALA A 266 -5.59 -8.73 10.67
N ASP A 267 -5.67 -10.06 10.80
CA ASP A 267 -4.51 -10.95 10.70
C ASP A 267 -3.77 -10.81 9.37
N GLU A 268 -4.52 -10.66 8.27
CA GLU A 268 -3.98 -10.47 6.93
C GLU A 268 -3.30 -9.09 6.73
N GLU A 269 -3.46 -8.14 7.66
CA GLU A 269 -2.87 -6.80 7.61
C GLU A 269 -1.72 -6.59 8.60
N ILE A 270 -1.47 -7.52 9.53
CA ILE A 270 -0.44 -7.36 10.57
C ILE A 270 0.95 -7.12 9.97
N PHE A 271 1.27 -7.72 8.82
CA PHE A 271 2.56 -7.52 8.16
C PHE A 271 2.79 -6.07 7.71
N LEU A 272 1.72 -5.28 7.49
CA LEU A 272 1.82 -3.88 7.07
C LEU A 272 2.49 -2.99 8.13
N ILE A 273 2.44 -3.40 9.40
CA ILE A 273 3.06 -2.70 10.55
C ILE A 273 4.57 -2.54 10.34
N ASP A 274 5.21 -3.51 9.69
CA ASP A 274 6.67 -3.51 9.47
C ASP A 274 7.11 -2.44 8.45
N TYR A 275 6.18 -1.86 7.70
CA TYR A 275 6.44 -0.83 6.69
C TYR A 275 6.18 0.59 7.19
N ILE A 276 5.64 0.77 8.40
CA ILE A 276 5.35 2.09 8.94
C ILE A 276 6.64 2.80 9.37
N LYS A 277 7.01 3.82 8.61
CA LYS A 277 8.20 4.66 8.81
C LYS A 277 7.96 5.69 9.93
N PRO A 278 9.04 6.25 10.55
CA PRO A 278 8.90 7.43 11.39
C PRO A 278 8.20 8.57 10.66
N TRP A 279 7.30 9.25 11.35
CA TRP A 279 6.44 10.32 10.85
C TRP A 279 5.43 9.93 9.77
N GLN A 280 5.33 8.66 9.39
CA GLN A 280 4.32 8.18 8.46
C GLN A 280 2.94 8.19 9.11
N LYS A 281 1.94 8.57 8.33
CA LYS A 281 0.56 8.74 8.79
C LYS A 281 -0.16 7.41 8.63
N PHE A 282 -1.11 7.16 9.51
CA PHE A 282 -1.99 6.00 9.39
C PHE A 282 -3.37 6.29 9.98
N SER A 283 -4.33 5.43 9.65
CA SER A 283 -5.69 5.48 10.18
C SER A 283 -6.20 4.08 10.50
N PHE A 284 -7.35 4.00 11.15
CA PHE A 284 -8.06 2.74 11.39
C PHE A 284 -9.44 2.74 10.74
N VAL A 285 -9.90 1.55 10.34
CA VAL A 285 -11.27 1.32 9.86
C VAL A 285 -11.85 0.11 10.58
N LYS A 286 -13.14 0.17 10.94
CA LYS A 286 -13.82 -0.95 11.60
C LYS A 286 -13.86 -2.17 10.68
N ASN A 287 -13.36 -3.31 11.16
CA ASN A 287 -13.58 -4.58 10.49
C ASN A 287 -15.02 -5.05 10.76
N LYS A 288 -15.86 -5.13 9.73
CA LYS A 288 -17.25 -5.60 9.88
C LYS A 288 -17.38 -7.13 9.95
N ASN A 289 -16.29 -7.86 9.74
CA ASN A 289 -16.29 -9.32 9.76
C ASN A 289 -16.09 -9.92 11.16
N ALA A 290 -15.83 -9.09 12.18
CA ALA A 290 -15.79 -9.53 13.56
C ALA A 290 -17.22 -9.65 14.11
N SER A 291 -17.69 -10.88 14.26
CA SER A 291 -18.92 -11.22 14.98
C SER A 291 -18.84 -10.69 16.42
N ILE A 292 -19.83 -9.89 16.83
CA ILE A 292 -20.01 -9.43 18.23
C ILE A 292 -20.41 -10.61 19.12
#